data_AF-A0A8I0N9U1-F1
#
_entry.id   AF-A0A8I0N9U1-F1
#
_cell.length_a   1.000
_cell.length_b   1.000
_cell.length_c   1.000
_cell.angle_alpha   90.00
_cell.angle_beta   90.00
_cell.angle_gamma   90.00
#
_symmetry.space_group_name_H-M   'P 1'
#
loop_
_entity.id
_entity.type
_entity.pdbx_description
1 polymer ?
#
loop_
_entity_poly.entity_id
_entity_poly.type
_entity_poly.pdbx_seq_one_letter_code
_entity_poly.pdbx_strand_id
1 'polypeptide(L)'
;MQHFTGKQYLKIDIANNFGLDKAEWDDRIAWFDQNEQQLHSLVPQAEEPALFYAGILAWEAAKAGKPSGYPISLDATCSGIQILACLAGDRSAAEICNVVDTGSRQDAYTSIYQDMVTTLGESAKISRKDTKKAIN
;
A
#
# COMPACT_ATOMS: atom_id res chain seq x y z
N MET A 1 8.12 10.86 -11.04
CA MET A 1 7.90 10.65 -9.59
C MET A 1 7.10 11.84 -9.06
N GLN A 2 5.91 11.58 -8.52
CA GLN A 2 5.09 12.59 -7.86
C GLN A 2 5.69 12.93 -6.49
N HIS A 3 5.53 14.18 -6.04
CA HIS A 3 5.98 14.63 -4.72
C HIS A 3 4.79 14.97 -3.83
N PHE A 4 4.92 14.63 -2.54
CA PHE A 4 3.91 14.91 -1.53
C PHE A 4 4.49 15.78 -0.41
N THR A 5 3.66 16.62 0.18
CA THR A 5 3.99 17.33 1.43
C THR A 5 4.02 16.37 2.61
N GLY A 6 4.67 16.74 3.71
CA GLY A 6 4.66 15.92 4.94
C GLY A 6 3.24 15.62 5.46
N LYS A 7 2.31 16.56 5.30
CA LYS A 7 0.88 16.34 5.63
C LYS A 7 0.24 15.31 4.70
N GLN A 8 0.51 15.35 3.40
CA GLN A 8 -0.01 14.34 2.46
C GLN A 8 0.58 12.95 2.71
N TYR A 9 1.87 12.84 3.03
CA TYR A 9 2.45 11.56 3.47
C TYR A 9 1.77 11.01 4.72
N LEU A 10 1.40 11.87 5.67
CA LEU A 10 0.66 11.45 6.86
C LEU A 10 -0.76 10.96 6.52
N LYS A 11 -1.47 11.62 5.59
CA LYS A 11 -2.76 11.13 5.08
C LYS A 11 -2.64 9.75 4.44
N ILE A 12 -1.60 9.57 3.63
CA ILE A 12 -1.28 8.31 2.94
C ILE A 12 -1.01 7.20 3.97
N ASP A 13 -0.19 7.47 4.99
CA ASP A 13 0.13 6.51 6.04
C ASP A 13 -1.12 6.09 6.84
N ILE A 14 -1.99 7.04 7.19
CA ILE A 14 -3.27 6.76 7.85
C ILE A 14 -4.16 5.89 6.95
N ALA A 15 -4.26 6.19 5.66
CA ALA A 15 -5.01 5.37 4.72
C ALA A 15 -4.41 3.96 4.54
N ASN A 16 -3.08 3.83 4.54
CA ASN A 16 -2.40 2.54 4.48
C ASN A 16 -2.76 1.67 5.69
N ASN A 17 -2.64 2.23 6.90
CA ASN A 17 -2.95 1.53 8.15
C ASN A 17 -4.44 1.17 8.29
N PHE A 18 -5.33 1.85 7.55
CA PHE A 18 -6.72 1.42 7.42
C PHE A 18 -6.90 0.18 6.55
N GLY A 19 -6.02 -0.04 5.56
CA GLY A 19 -6.06 -1.17 4.62
C GLY A 19 -6.03 -0.76 3.13
N LEU A 20 -5.70 0.50 2.81
CA LEU A 20 -5.68 1.02 1.43
C LEU A 20 -4.27 1.03 0.81
N ASP A 21 -3.37 0.18 1.30
CA ASP A 21 -1.96 0.06 0.86
C ASP A 21 -1.78 -0.25 -0.64
N LYS A 22 -2.86 -0.72 -1.29
CA LYS A 22 -2.90 -1.08 -2.72
C LYS A 22 -3.55 -0.04 -3.62
N ALA A 23 -4.21 0.98 -3.06
CA ALA A 23 -4.85 2.03 -3.85
C ALA A 23 -3.83 3.00 -4.44
N GLU A 24 -4.21 3.83 -5.41
CA GLU A 24 -3.32 4.90 -5.88
C GLU A 24 -3.12 5.97 -4.79
N TRP A 25 -2.04 6.76 -4.90
CA TRP A 25 -1.74 7.78 -3.90
C TRP A 25 -2.86 8.81 -3.74
N ASP A 26 -3.42 9.27 -4.87
CA ASP A 26 -4.48 10.27 -4.86
C ASP A 26 -5.78 9.70 -4.28
N ASP A 27 -6.08 8.42 -4.52
CA ASP A 27 -7.24 7.73 -3.92
C ASP A 27 -7.10 7.62 -2.41
N ARG A 28 -5.90 7.34 -1.89
CA ARG A 28 -5.61 7.30 -0.45
C ARG A 28 -5.85 8.65 0.20
N ILE A 29 -5.37 9.73 -0.44
CA ILE A 29 -5.56 11.10 0.04
C ILE A 29 -7.05 11.48 -0.01
N ALA A 30 -7.74 11.16 -1.11
CA ALA A 30 -9.16 11.44 -1.27
C ALA A 30 -10.02 10.69 -0.24
N TRP A 31 -9.71 9.41 0.02
CA TRP A 31 -10.36 8.64 1.07
C TRP A 31 -10.14 9.28 2.44
N PHE A 32 -8.91 9.70 2.76
CA PHE A 32 -8.62 10.38 4.01
C PHE A 32 -9.46 11.66 4.14
N ASP A 33 -9.49 12.50 3.11
CA ASP A 33 -10.20 13.78 3.13
C ASP A 33 -11.71 13.61 3.29
N GLN A 34 -12.29 12.55 2.72
CA GLN A 34 -13.70 12.21 2.90
C GLN A 34 -14.02 11.70 4.32
N ASN A 35 -13.04 11.10 5.01
CA ASN A 35 -13.22 10.44 6.29
C ASN A 35 -12.61 11.20 7.48
N GLU A 36 -11.95 12.35 7.25
CA GLU A 36 -11.15 13.07 8.25
C GLU A 36 -11.89 13.29 9.57
N GLN A 37 -13.18 13.66 9.50
CA GLN A 37 -13.99 13.99 10.68
C GLN A 37 -14.43 12.75 11.48
N GLN A 38 -14.32 11.56 10.90
CA GLN A 38 -14.80 10.30 11.50
C GLN A 38 -13.69 9.27 11.74
N LEU A 39 -12.42 9.63 11.57
CA LEU A 39 -11.29 8.68 11.69
C LEU A 39 -11.30 7.89 13.01
N HIS A 40 -11.57 8.53 14.16
CA HIS A 40 -11.64 7.84 15.45
C HIS A 40 -12.70 6.73 15.49
N SER A 41 -13.82 6.90 14.79
CA SER A 41 -14.88 5.88 14.71
C SER A 41 -14.49 4.68 13.83
N LEU A 42 -13.51 4.86 12.94
CA LEU A 42 -13.02 3.85 12.02
C LEU A 42 -11.92 2.96 12.62
N VAL A 43 -11.37 3.32 13.79
CA VAL A 43 -10.28 2.57 14.44
C VAL A 43 -10.57 1.07 14.59
N PRO A 44 -11.78 0.61 14.99
CA PRO A 44 -12.08 -0.81 15.10
C PRO A 44 -12.12 -1.57 13.77
N GLN A 45 -12.18 -0.86 12.64
CA GLN A 45 -12.29 -1.42 11.29
C GLN A 45 -10.94 -1.43 10.55
N ALA A 46 -9.93 -0.74 11.07
CA ALA A 46 -8.62 -0.64 10.44
C ALA A 46 -7.89 -1.99 10.45
N GLU A 47 -7.14 -2.29 9.39
CA GLU A 47 -6.26 -3.47 9.34
C GLU A 47 -5.17 -3.41 10.43
N GLU A 48 -4.63 -2.21 10.72
CA GLU A 48 -3.63 -1.98 11.77
C GLU A 48 -4.12 -0.92 12.79
N PRO A 49 -5.04 -1.27 13.72
CA PRO A 49 -5.74 -0.29 14.58
C PRO A 49 -4.81 0.61 15.41
N ALA A 50 -3.72 0.05 15.95
CA ALA A 50 -2.80 0.81 16.79
C ALA A 50 -1.99 1.85 15.99
N LEU A 51 -1.51 1.48 14.80
CA LEU A 51 -0.79 2.39 13.91
C LEU A 51 -1.74 3.43 13.33
N PHE A 52 -2.95 3.02 12.93
CA PHE A 52 -3.99 3.93 12.46
C PHE A 52 -4.30 5.00 13.51
N TYR A 53 -4.53 4.60 14.77
CA TYR A 53 -4.78 5.53 15.86
C TYR A 53 -3.59 6.48 16.13
N ALA A 54 -2.36 5.95 16.13
CA ALA A 54 -1.16 6.78 16.27
C ALA A 54 -1.04 7.83 15.15
N GLY A 55 -1.36 7.45 13.92
CA GLY A 55 -1.43 8.35 12.76
C GLY A 55 -2.48 9.45 12.94
N ILE A 56 -3.68 9.12 13.46
CA ILE A 56 -4.73 10.12 13.77
C ILE A 56 -4.21 11.16 14.77
N LEU A 57 -3.58 10.73 15.86
CA LEU A 57 -3.01 11.64 16.86
C LEU A 57 -1.92 12.54 16.26
N ALA A 58 -1.09 11.98 15.39
CA ALA A 58 -0.07 12.74 14.67
C ALA A 58 -0.69 13.79 13.73
N TRP A 59 -1.81 13.46 13.06
CA TRP A 59 -2.55 14.38 12.21
C TRP A 59 -3.14 15.54 13.00
N GLU A 60 -3.77 15.26 14.14
CA GLU A 60 -4.31 16.27 15.05
C GLU A 60 -3.23 17.22 15.57
N ALA A 61 -2.06 16.68 15.96
CA ALA A 61 -0.90 17.48 16.35
C ALA A 61 -0.45 18.39 15.21
N ALA A 62 -0.31 17.85 13.99
CA ALA A 62 0.09 18.61 12.81
C ALA A 62 -0.93 19.70 12.42
N LYS A 63 -2.24 19.46 12.62
CA LYS A 63 -3.29 20.48 12.45
C LYS A 63 -3.18 21.60 13.49
N ALA A 64 -2.84 21.25 14.72
CA ALA A 64 -2.62 22.21 15.81
C ALA A 64 -1.27 22.93 15.72
N GLY A 65 -0.45 22.68 14.69
CA GLY A 65 0.89 23.25 14.55
C GLY A 65 1.90 22.73 15.59
N LYS A 66 1.63 21.57 16.20
CA LYS A 66 2.49 20.93 17.18
C LYS A 66 3.38 19.89 16.50
N PRO A 67 4.61 19.67 16.99
CA PRO A 67 5.43 18.55 16.55
C PRO A 67 4.75 17.22 16.92
N SER A 68 4.67 16.29 15.97
CA SER A 68 4.11 14.95 16.23
C SER A 68 5.14 13.94 16.72
N GLY A 69 6.40 14.03 16.24
CA GLY A 69 7.44 13.03 16.49
C GLY A 69 7.15 11.65 15.87
N TYR A 70 6.06 11.53 15.12
CA TYR A 70 5.57 10.28 14.55
C TYR A 70 6.24 10.01 13.18
N PRO A 71 6.90 8.85 13.00
CA PRO A 71 7.40 8.43 11.71
C PRO A 71 6.28 7.81 10.85
N ILE A 72 6.26 8.15 9.56
CA ILE A 72 5.38 7.48 8.58
C ILE A 72 6.08 6.25 8.00
N SER A 73 5.28 5.29 7.52
CA SER A 73 5.76 4.02 6.97
C SER A 73 5.62 3.98 5.45
N LEU A 74 6.67 3.55 4.76
CA LEU A 74 6.68 3.32 3.31
C LEU A 74 7.38 1.99 3.04
N ASP A 75 6.62 1.02 2.52
CA ASP A 75 7.10 -0.35 2.33
C ASP A 75 7.43 -0.65 0.87
N ALA A 76 8.47 -1.46 0.68
CA ALA A 76 8.83 -2.02 -0.61
C ALA A 76 7.80 -3.07 -1.07
N THR A 77 7.26 -2.91 -2.28
CA THR A 77 6.32 -3.86 -2.87
C THR A 77 7.07 -5.05 -3.50
N CYS A 78 7.19 -6.15 -2.76
CA CYS A 78 7.89 -7.37 -3.19
C CYS A 78 9.42 -7.19 -3.33
N SER A 79 10.08 -6.73 -2.27
CA SER A 79 11.51 -6.39 -2.25
C SER A 79 12.44 -7.43 -2.90
N GLY A 80 12.21 -8.72 -2.68
CA GLY A 80 13.00 -9.79 -3.31
C GLY A 80 12.91 -9.78 -4.84
N ILE A 81 11.70 -9.66 -5.40
CA ILE A 81 11.48 -9.57 -6.85
C ILE A 81 12.08 -8.27 -7.40
N GLN A 82 11.93 -7.15 -6.68
CA GLN A 82 12.50 -5.87 -7.10
C GLN A 82 14.03 -5.95 -7.26
N ILE A 83 14.72 -6.54 -6.28
CA ILE A 83 16.17 -6.70 -6.31
C ILE A 83 16.57 -7.64 -7.46
N LEU A 84 15.89 -8.78 -7.62
CA LEU A 84 16.20 -9.74 -8.69
C LEU A 84 15.96 -9.15 -10.09
N ALA A 85 14.88 -8.40 -10.28
CA ALA A 85 14.59 -7.72 -11.54
C ALA A 85 15.72 -6.75 -11.92
N CYS A 86 16.21 -5.96 -10.97
CA CYS A 86 17.35 -5.07 -11.17
C CYS A 86 18.64 -5.83 -11.48
N LEU A 87 18.91 -6.93 -10.77
CA LEU A 87 20.12 -7.74 -10.99
C LEU A 87 20.13 -8.43 -12.35
N ALA A 88 18.98 -8.93 -12.80
CA ALA A 88 18.84 -9.64 -14.07
C ALA A 88 18.59 -8.70 -15.27
N GLY A 89 18.25 -7.43 -15.04
CA GLY A 89 17.79 -6.52 -16.09
C GLY A 89 16.43 -6.93 -16.67
N ASP A 90 15.58 -7.59 -15.88
CA ASP A 90 14.28 -8.11 -16.31
C ASP A 90 13.20 -7.03 -16.24
N ARG A 91 12.83 -6.47 -17.40
CA ARG A 91 11.81 -5.43 -17.50
C ARG A 91 10.42 -5.94 -17.11
N SER A 92 10.05 -7.17 -17.48
CA SER A 92 8.73 -7.73 -17.18
C SER A 92 8.55 -7.92 -15.68
N ALA A 93 9.59 -8.42 -15.00
CA ALA A 93 9.59 -8.50 -13.54
C ALA A 93 9.56 -7.10 -12.90
N ALA A 94 10.33 -6.15 -13.42
CA ALA A 94 10.38 -4.77 -12.93
C ALA A 94 9.02 -4.05 -13.00
N GLU A 95 8.23 -4.32 -14.04
CA GLU A 95 6.88 -3.76 -14.22
C GLU A 95 5.93 -4.21 -13.11
N ILE A 96 5.85 -5.52 -12.84
CA ILE A 96 4.88 -6.07 -11.88
C ILE A 96 5.22 -5.77 -10.41
N CYS A 97 6.43 -5.30 -10.12
CA CYS A 97 6.91 -4.96 -8.77
C CYS A 97 7.25 -3.47 -8.58
N ASN A 98 6.75 -2.58 -9.45
CA ASN A 98 6.88 -1.12 -9.32
C ASN A 98 8.33 -0.58 -9.37
N VAL A 99 9.27 -1.32 -9.96
CA VAL A 99 10.64 -0.82 -10.21
C VAL A 99 10.63 0.18 -11.36
N VAL A 100 9.78 -0.05 -12.37
CA VAL A 100 9.53 0.88 -13.47
C VAL A 100 8.10 1.40 -13.42
N ASP A 101 7.91 2.61 -13.93
CA ASP A 101 6.60 3.25 -13.99
C ASP A 101 5.72 2.58 -15.05
N THR A 102 4.56 2.10 -14.63
CA THR A 102 3.51 1.51 -15.48
C THR A 102 2.24 2.37 -15.49
N GLY A 103 2.25 3.52 -14.81
CA GLY A 103 1.10 4.42 -14.67
C GLY A 103 0.13 4.06 -13.52
N SER A 104 0.35 2.94 -12.83
CA SER A 104 -0.45 2.53 -11.66
C SER A 104 0.33 1.64 -10.70
N ARG A 105 -0.14 1.54 -9.45
CA ARG A 105 0.42 0.68 -8.41
C ARG A 105 0.15 -0.79 -8.74
N GLN A 106 1.21 -1.52 -9.06
CA GLN A 106 1.17 -2.96 -9.35
C GLN A 106 1.24 -3.82 -8.09
N ASP A 107 0.62 -5.00 -8.18
CA ASP A 107 0.65 -6.05 -7.17
C ASP A 107 1.13 -7.37 -7.80
N ALA A 108 2.44 -7.63 -7.74
CA ALA A 108 3.04 -8.82 -8.36
C ALA A 108 2.32 -10.12 -7.97
N TYR A 109 1.92 -10.26 -6.70
CA TYR A 109 1.23 -11.47 -6.25
C TYR A 109 -0.16 -11.61 -6.87
N THR A 110 -0.89 -10.50 -7.05
CA THR A 110 -2.18 -10.52 -7.76
C THR A 110 -1.98 -10.83 -9.24
N SER A 111 -0.99 -10.22 -9.90
CA SER A 111 -0.71 -10.47 -11.31
C SER A 111 -0.36 -11.93 -11.58
N ILE A 112 0.55 -12.51 -10.77
CA ILE A 112 0.95 -13.92 -10.89
C ILE A 112 -0.23 -14.85 -10.57
N TYR A 113 -1.05 -14.52 -9.57
CA TYR A 113 -2.26 -15.29 -9.26
C TYR A 113 -3.25 -15.32 -10.43
N GLN A 114 -3.51 -14.17 -11.06
CA GLN A 114 -4.43 -14.07 -12.19
C GLN A 114 -3.92 -14.84 -13.41
N ASP A 115 -2.61 -14.77 -13.70
CA ASP A 115 -1.98 -15.53 -14.78
C ASP A 115 -2.09 -17.05 -14.54
N MET A 116 -1.84 -17.49 -13.31
CA MET A 116 -2.00 -18.89 -12.90
C MET A 116 -3.45 -19.37 -13.06
N VAL A 117 -4.43 -18.59 -12.59
CA VAL A 117 -5.86 -18.93 -12.73
C VAL A 117 -6.27 -19.03 -14.21
N THR A 118 -5.81 -18.09 -15.03
CA THR A 118 -6.10 -18.06 -16.47
C THR A 118 -5.51 -19.28 -17.17
N THR A 119 -4.29 -19.67 -16.80
CA THR A 119 -3.59 -20.83 -17.39
C THR A 119 -4.20 -22.16 -16.98
N LEU A 120 -4.62 -22.30 -15.72
CA LEU A 120 -5.19 -23.54 -15.20
C LEU A 120 -6.68 -23.72 -15.56
N GLY A 121 -7.39 -22.64 -15.88
CA GLY A 121 -8.83 -22.67 -16.17
C GLY A 121 -9.72 -22.93 -14.96
N GLU A 122 -9.17 -22.96 -13.75
CA GLU A 122 -9.89 -23.15 -12.48
C GLU A 122 -9.38 -22.17 -11.42
N SER A 123 -10.29 -21.48 -10.72
CA SER A 123 -9.97 -20.55 -9.63
C SER A 123 -10.24 -21.11 -8.23
N ALA A 124 -10.93 -22.25 -8.13
CA ALA A 124 -11.58 -22.67 -6.88
C ALA A 124 -10.65 -23.32 -5.83
N LYS A 125 -9.42 -23.71 -6.20
CA LYS A 125 -8.55 -24.54 -5.34
C LYS A 125 -7.44 -23.78 -4.62
N ILE A 126 -7.01 -22.62 -5.13
CA ILE A 126 -5.85 -21.88 -4.63
C ILE A 126 -6.24 -20.42 -4.46
N SER A 127 -5.99 -19.84 -3.29
CA SER A 127 -6.24 -18.41 -3.05
C SER A 127 -5.00 -17.58 -3.40
N ARG A 128 -5.20 -16.27 -3.63
CA ARG A 128 -4.07 -15.31 -3.75
C ARG A 128 -3.12 -15.40 -2.55
N LYS A 129 -3.64 -15.64 -1.35
CA LYS A 129 -2.84 -15.74 -0.12
C LYS A 129 -1.91 -16.96 -0.16
N ASP A 130 -2.39 -18.08 -0.67
CA ASP A 130 -1.59 -19.29 -0.86
C ASP A 130 -0.52 -19.08 -1.94
N THR A 131 -0.89 -18.45 -3.06
CA THR A 131 0.06 -18.07 -4.13
C THR A 131 1.15 -17.13 -3.60
N LYS A 132 0.79 -16.09 -2.83
CA LYS A 132 1.76 -15.20 -2.20
C LYS A 132 2.74 -15.97 -1.30
N LYS A 133 2.24 -16.93 -0.51
CA LYS A 133 3.09 -17.76 0.36
C LYS A 133 4.02 -18.69 -0.41
N ALA A 134 3.64 -19.13 -1.61
CA ALA A 134 4.48 -19.98 -2.45
C ALA A 134 5.57 -19.20 -3.21
N ILE A 135 5.34 -17.92 -3.49
CA ILE A 135 6.28 -17.03 -4.19
C ILE A 135 7.36 -16.48 -3.24
N ASN A 136 6.98 -16.22 -1.98
CA ASN A 136 7.89 -15.74 -0.93
C ASN A 136 8.72 -16.86 -0.30
#